data_AF-K4NCL3-F1
#
_entry.id   AF-K4NCL3-F1
#
_cell.length_a   1.000
_cell.length_b   1.000
_cell.length_c   1.000
_cell.angle_alpha   90.00
_cell.angle_beta   90.00
_cell.angle_gamma   90.00
#
_symmetry.space_group_name_H-M   'P 1'
#
loop_
_entity.id
_entity.type
_entity.pdbx_description
1 polymer ?
#
loop_
_entity_poly.entity_id
_entity_poly.type
_entity_poly.pdbx_seq_one_letter_code
_entity_poly.pdbx_strand_id
1 'polypeptide(L)'
;GAGAPVVTSKIGVGNAAFHTGGQAAPAETVYLGVFRREALERQGGYNVEFIRAQDWELNFRIREAGGLIWFSPELKVSYRPRPSVRALAKQYKDYGRWRHVVARYHSGSINLRYLAPPAAVCAIAAGIVVGAALTPWGFLVPGGYLAAIVLGSVPAGKGLPLKARLQIPVALATMHMSWGWGFLTSPRALAKKVIASRRPAVTMEAPAP
;
A
#
# COMPACT_ATOMS: atom_id res chain seq x y z
N GLY A 1 -6.31 17.07 11.37
CA GLY A 1 -5.15 16.24 11.78
C GLY A 1 -4.27 15.95 10.57
N ALA A 2 -2.96 15.77 10.74
CA ALA A 2 -1.97 15.69 9.66
C ALA A 2 -2.08 14.48 8.70
N GLY A 3 -3.07 13.60 8.88
CA GLY A 3 -3.13 12.35 8.12
C GLY A 3 -3.63 12.48 6.67
N ALA A 4 -4.47 13.47 6.35
CA ALA A 4 -5.00 13.64 4.99
C ALA A 4 -3.91 14.00 3.95
N PRO A 5 -3.00 14.98 4.20
CA PRO A 5 -1.90 15.29 3.28
C PRO A 5 -0.91 14.13 3.07
N VAL A 6 -0.76 13.25 4.07
CA VAL A 6 0.21 12.15 4.02
C VAL A 6 -0.32 11.01 3.17
N VAL A 7 -1.59 10.63 3.32
CA VAL A 7 -2.22 9.58 2.51
C VAL A 7 -2.51 10.01 1.08
N THR A 8 -2.37 11.29 0.75
CA THR A 8 -2.49 11.81 -0.62
C THR A 8 -1.15 12.21 -1.24
N SER A 9 -0.04 12.04 -0.51
CA SER A 9 1.31 12.34 -1.01
C SER A 9 1.92 11.13 -1.73
N LYS A 10 2.62 11.36 -2.85
CA LYS A 10 3.37 10.31 -3.59
C LYS A 10 4.39 9.59 -2.70
N ILE A 11 4.95 10.30 -1.72
CA ILE A 11 5.93 9.76 -0.77
C ILE A 11 5.24 8.85 0.26
N GLY A 12 4.04 9.18 0.73
CA GLY A 12 3.35 8.42 1.78
C GLY A 12 2.69 7.12 1.32
N VAL A 13 2.07 7.11 0.14
CA VAL A 13 1.28 5.97 -0.37
C VAL A 13 1.79 5.38 -1.68
N GLY A 14 2.89 5.93 -2.21
CA GLY A 14 3.34 5.64 -3.58
C GLY A 14 2.46 6.35 -4.63
N ASN A 15 2.75 6.12 -5.90
CA ASN A 15 2.04 6.75 -7.03
C ASN A 15 0.66 6.12 -7.32
N ALA A 16 -0.06 5.65 -6.29
CA ALA A 16 -1.41 5.14 -6.46
C ALA A 16 -2.36 6.31 -6.77
N ALA A 17 -2.76 6.45 -8.04
CA ALA A 17 -3.54 7.58 -8.55
C ALA A 17 -4.82 7.86 -7.74
N PHE A 18 -5.45 6.82 -7.20
CA PHE A 18 -6.65 6.93 -6.36
C PHE A 18 -6.44 7.58 -4.98
N HIS A 19 -5.19 7.79 -4.57
CA HIS A 19 -4.86 8.55 -3.37
C HIS A 19 -4.25 9.91 -3.68
N THR A 20 -3.49 10.03 -4.77
CA THR A 20 -2.77 11.26 -5.10
C THR A 20 -3.54 12.20 -6.03
N GLY A 21 -4.72 11.78 -6.49
CA GLY A 21 -5.42 12.41 -7.61
C GLY A 21 -4.77 12.07 -8.95
N GLY A 22 -5.44 12.44 -10.04
CA GLY A 22 -4.97 12.18 -11.41
C GLY A 22 -6.09 12.31 -12.44
N GLN A 23 -5.73 12.08 -13.71
CA GLN A 23 -6.71 11.97 -14.80
C GLN A 23 -7.42 10.61 -14.76
N ALA A 24 -8.65 10.58 -15.27
CA ALA A 24 -9.38 9.35 -15.44
C ALA A 24 -8.61 8.38 -16.36
N ALA A 25 -8.39 7.14 -15.92
CA ALA A 25 -7.55 6.19 -16.63
C ALA A 25 -7.77 4.74 -16.17
N PRO A 26 -7.35 3.74 -16.96
CA PRO A 26 -7.23 2.37 -16.49
C PRO A 26 -6.32 2.27 -15.26
N ALA A 27 -6.69 1.43 -14.30
CA ALA A 27 -5.94 1.24 -13.05
C ALA A 27 -5.75 -0.25 -12.73
N GLU A 28 -4.71 -0.58 -11.96
CA GLU A 28 -4.51 -1.93 -11.41
C GLU A 28 -5.58 -2.29 -10.38
N THR A 29 -6.01 -1.31 -9.61
CA THR A 29 -6.95 -1.46 -8.51
C THR A 29 -7.52 -0.10 -8.17
N VAL A 30 -8.74 -0.10 -7.67
CA VAL A 30 -9.37 1.05 -7.02
C VAL A 30 -9.73 0.71 -5.58
N TYR A 31 -9.86 1.73 -4.74
CA TYR A 31 -10.38 1.62 -3.38
C TYR A 31 -11.84 2.08 -3.39
N LEU A 32 -12.75 1.29 -2.80
CA LEU A 32 -14.20 1.59 -2.76
C LEU A 32 -14.81 1.85 -4.14
N GLY A 33 -14.66 0.86 -5.05
CA GLY A 33 -15.22 0.95 -6.39
C GLY A 33 -16.74 0.80 -6.44
N VAL A 34 -17.34 1.38 -7.49
CA VAL A 34 -18.70 1.04 -7.92
C VAL A 34 -18.58 0.00 -9.02
N PHE A 35 -19.22 -1.16 -8.83
CA PHE A 35 -19.10 -2.29 -9.74
C PHE A 35 -20.43 -2.61 -10.41
N ARG A 36 -20.36 -3.06 -11.67
CA ARG A 36 -21.50 -3.72 -12.30
C ARG A 36 -21.80 -5.00 -11.54
N ARG A 37 -23.08 -5.23 -11.22
CA ARG A 37 -23.53 -6.42 -10.48
C ARG A 37 -23.05 -7.72 -11.14
N GLU A 38 -23.21 -7.83 -12.44
CA GLU A 38 -22.79 -8.98 -13.25
C GLU A 38 -21.29 -9.31 -13.14
N ALA A 39 -20.42 -8.30 -12.98
CA ALA A 39 -18.99 -8.51 -12.79
C ALA A 39 -18.69 -9.10 -11.40
N LEU A 40 -19.43 -8.68 -10.37
CA LEU A 40 -19.29 -9.21 -9.01
C LEU A 40 -19.81 -10.66 -8.92
N GLU A 41 -21.00 -10.92 -9.43
CA GLU A 41 -21.65 -12.24 -9.38
C GLU A 41 -20.81 -13.27 -10.14
N ARG A 42 -20.30 -12.91 -11.33
CA ARG A 42 -19.44 -13.80 -12.13
C ARG A 42 -18.15 -14.16 -11.41
N GLN A 43 -17.55 -13.22 -10.69
CA GLN A 43 -16.36 -13.48 -9.89
C GLN A 43 -16.68 -14.12 -8.52
N GLY A 44 -17.95 -14.44 -8.23
CA GLY A 44 -18.35 -15.00 -6.94
C GLY A 44 -18.11 -14.06 -5.75
N GLY A 45 -18.06 -12.74 -6.01
CA GLY A 45 -17.80 -11.70 -5.01
C GLY A 45 -16.40 -11.76 -4.38
N TYR A 46 -16.27 -11.17 -3.19
CA TYR A 46 -15.02 -11.15 -2.42
C TYR A 46 -14.66 -12.52 -1.86
N ASN A 47 -13.37 -12.84 -1.84
CA ASN A 47 -12.85 -13.93 -1.03
C ASN A 47 -12.78 -13.49 0.44
N VAL A 48 -13.67 -14.03 1.28
CA VAL A 48 -13.83 -13.66 2.69
C VAL A 48 -12.65 -14.04 3.58
N GLU A 49 -11.76 -14.90 3.11
CA GLU A 49 -10.53 -15.25 3.83
C GLU A 49 -9.49 -14.13 3.80
N PHE A 50 -9.61 -13.20 2.84
CA PHE A 50 -8.86 -11.94 2.92
C PHE A 50 -9.44 -11.07 4.01
N ILE A 51 -8.63 -10.74 5.02
CA ILE A 51 -8.98 -9.74 6.05
C ILE A 51 -8.55 -8.34 5.60
N ARG A 52 -7.61 -8.24 4.64
CA ARG A 52 -7.21 -7.01 3.95
C ARG A 52 -6.96 -7.31 2.48
N ALA A 53 -7.03 -6.27 1.65
CA ALA A 53 -6.79 -6.36 0.21
C ALA A 53 -7.83 -7.19 -0.56
N GLN A 54 -9.05 -7.31 -0.03
CA GLN A 54 -10.20 -7.93 -0.71
C GLN A 54 -10.49 -7.23 -2.04
N ASP A 55 -10.58 -5.90 -2.02
CA ASP A 55 -10.80 -5.07 -3.21
C ASP A 55 -9.70 -5.27 -4.24
N TRP A 56 -8.44 -5.35 -3.78
CA TRP A 56 -7.30 -5.57 -4.66
C TRP A 56 -7.39 -6.92 -5.35
N GLU A 57 -7.73 -7.98 -4.61
CA GLU A 57 -7.85 -9.34 -5.15
C GLU A 57 -9.00 -9.47 -6.14
N LEU A 58 -10.17 -8.90 -5.82
CA LEU A 58 -11.31 -8.87 -6.72
C LEU A 58 -10.99 -8.11 -8.01
N ASN A 59 -10.37 -6.92 -7.90
CA ASN A 59 -9.94 -6.14 -9.07
C ASN A 59 -8.93 -6.91 -9.93
N PHE A 60 -8.02 -7.64 -9.30
CA PHE A 60 -7.07 -8.50 -10.00
C PHE A 60 -7.81 -9.57 -10.80
N ARG A 61 -8.75 -10.31 -10.19
CA ARG A 61 -9.53 -11.34 -10.90
C ARG A 61 -10.42 -10.78 -12.01
N ILE A 62 -11.03 -9.61 -11.80
CA ILE A 62 -11.78 -8.91 -12.86
C ILE A 62 -10.87 -8.62 -14.06
N ARG A 63 -9.65 -8.12 -13.82
CA ARG A 63 -8.68 -7.83 -14.89
C ARG A 63 -8.19 -9.08 -15.61
N GLU A 64 -7.88 -10.14 -14.87
CA GLU A 64 -7.50 -11.44 -15.44
C GLU A 64 -8.61 -12.04 -16.30
N ALA A 65 -9.88 -11.74 -16.00
CA ALA A 65 -11.03 -12.13 -16.79
C ALA A 65 -11.28 -11.25 -18.04
N GLY A 66 -10.39 -10.28 -18.33
CA GLY A 66 -10.52 -9.31 -19.43
C GLY A 66 -11.29 -8.05 -19.08
N GLY A 67 -11.71 -7.88 -17.82
CA GLY A 67 -12.42 -6.70 -17.35
C GLY A 67 -11.52 -5.47 -17.17
N LEU A 68 -12.13 -4.29 -17.24
CA LEU A 68 -11.43 -3.02 -17.04
C LEU A 68 -11.73 -2.46 -15.64
N ILE A 69 -10.66 -2.12 -14.91
CA ILE A 69 -10.75 -1.30 -13.70
C ILE A 69 -10.40 0.13 -14.08
N TRP A 70 -11.33 1.05 -13.83
CA TRP A 70 -11.20 2.45 -14.21
C TRP A 70 -11.11 3.34 -12.97
N PHE A 71 -10.08 4.17 -12.91
CA PHE A 71 -9.99 5.24 -11.93
C PHE A 71 -10.80 6.45 -12.43
N SER A 72 -11.75 6.92 -11.63
CA SER A 72 -12.47 8.16 -11.87
C SER A 72 -12.17 9.17 -10.76
N PRO A 73 -11.64 10.37 -11.08
CA PRO A 73 -11.39 11.42 -10.08
C PRO A 73 -12.68 12.09 -9.56
N GLU A 74 -13.82 11.81 -10.18
CA GLU A 74 -15.14 12.32 -9.75
C GLU A 74 -15.67 11.57 -8.52
N LEU A 75 -15.27 10.30 -8.35
CA LEU A 75 -15.64 9.50 -7.19
C LEU A 75 -14.81 9.93 -5.98
N LYS A 76 -15.46 10.60 -5.03
CA LYS A 76 -14.83 11.15 -3.83
C LYS A 76 -15.27 10.39 -2.59
N VAL A 77 -14.32 10.06 -1.73
CA VAL A 77 -14.59 9.51 -0.40
C VAL A 77 -13.89 10.34 0.67
N SER A 78 -14.62 10.67 1.73
CA SER A 78 -14.04 11.32 2.90
C SER A 78 -13.26 10.31 3.72
N TYR A 79 -11.94 10.41 3.69
CA TYR A 79 -11.05 9.56 4.50
C TYR A 79 -10.84 10.16 5.89
N ARG A 80 -10.97 9.32 6.93
CA ARG A 80 -10.63 9.67 8.31
C ARG A 80 -9.32 8.99 8.73
N PRO A 81 -8.22 9.75 8.90
CA PRO A 81 -6.95 9.18 9.32
C PRO A 81 -6.99 8.60 10.73
N ARG A 82 -6.02 7.74 11.04
CA ARG A 82 -5.84 7.19 12.39
C ARG A 82 -5.48 8.31 13.39
N PRO A 83 -6.03 8.27 14.62
CA PRO A 83 -5.86 9.36 15.57
C PRO A 83 -4.49 9.36 16.26
N SER A 84 -3.71 8.27 16.17
CA SER A 84 -2.42 8.13 16.85
C SER A 84 -1.39 7.40 16.00
N VAL A 85 -0.10 7.66 16.30
CA VAL A 85 1.05 6.99 15.67
C VAL A 85 0.98 5.47 15.86
N ARG A 86 0.60 4.99 17.05
CA ARG A 86 0.45 3.56 17.32
C ARG A 86 -0.63 2.92 16.43
N ALA A 87 -1.78 3.59 16.26
CA ALA A 87 -2.85 3.08 15.42
C ALA A 87 -2.46 3.10 13.93
N LEU A 88 -1.72 4.12 13.49
CA LEU A 88 -1.15 4.21 12.15
C LEU A 88 -0.12 3.10 11.90
N ALA A 89 0.80 2.88 12.85
CA ALA A 89 1.80 1.83 12.79
C ALA A 89 1.16 0.45 12.66
N LYS A 90 0.14 0.16 13.49
CA LYS A 90 -0.61 -1.10 13.39
C LYS A 90 -1.25 -1.25 12.01
N GLN A 91 -1.90 -0.21 11.50
CA GLN A 91 -2.54 -0.24 10.18
C GLN A 91 -1.53 -0.54 9.07
N TYR A 92 -0.40 0.18 9.01
CA TYR A 92 0.60 -0.01 7.96
C TYR A 92 1.36 -1.32 8.10
N LYS A 93 1.60 -1.80 9.32
CA LYS A 93 2.11 -3.16 9.56
C LYS A 93 1.17 -4.21 8.98
N ASP A 94 -0.13 -4.09 9.25
CA ASP A 94 -1.13 -5.03 8.73
C ASP A 94 -1.18 -4.94 7.19
N TYR A 95 -1.08 -3.75 6.60
CA TYR A 95 -1.03 -3.57 5.15
C TYR A 95 0.19 -4.24 4.51
N GLY A 96 1.38 -4.03 5.07
CA GLY A 96 2.60 -4.69 4.60
C GLY A 96 2.50 -6.21 4.68
N ARG A 97 2.00 -6.74 5.81
CA ARG A 97 1.80 -8.19 6.02
C ARG A 97 0.91 -8.79 4.94
N TRP A 98 -0.24 -8.17 4.69
CA TRP A 98 -1.21 -8.63 3.71
C TRP A 98 -0.75 -8.42 2.27
N ARG A 99 0.07 -7.40 1.98
CA ARG A 99 0.69 -7.28 0.66
C ARG A 99 1.60 -8.46 0.36
N HIS A 100 2.39 -8.93 1.33
CA HIS A 100 3.21 -10.13 1.14
C HIS A 100 2.34 -11.41 1.02
N VAL A 101 1.18 -11.48 1.69
CA VAL A 101 0.21 -12.56 1.46
C VAL A 101 -0.29 -12.56 0.02
N VAL A 102 -0.70 -11.40 -0.50
CA VAL A 102 -1.14 -11.25 -1.90
C VAL A 102 -0.03 -11.67 -2.87
N ALA A 103 1.22 -11.26 -2.61
CA ALA A 103 2.36 -11.65 -3.44
C ALA A 103 2.57 -13.18 -3.53
N ARG A 104 2.28 -13.91 -2.45
CA ARG A 104 2.32 -15.38 -2.44
C ARG A 104 1.10 -16.01 -3.11
N TYR A 105 -0.05 -15.34 -3.06
CA TYR A 105 -1.31 -15.82 -3.62
C TYR A 105 -1.40 -15.59 -5.15
N HIS A 106 -0.88 -14.47 -5.64
CA HIS A 106 -0.75 -14.14 -7.07
C HIS A 106 0.71 -13.90 -7.42
N SER A 107 1.37 -14.92 -7.98
CA SER A 107 2.70 -14.79 -8.58
C SER A 107 2.71 -13.68 -9.65
N GLY A 108 3.77 -12.87 -9.69
CA GLY A 108 3.88 -11.75 -10.64
C GLY A 108 3.13 -10.47 -10.23
N SER A 109 2.37 -10.48 -9.13
CA SER A 109 1.65 -9.28 -8.66
C SER A 109 2.53 -8.24 -7.94
N ILE A 110 3.82 -8.51 -7.72
CA ILE A 110 4.70 -7.57 -7.02
C ILE A 110 5.12 -6.45 -7.97
N ASN A 111 4.79 -5.22 -7.59
CA ASN A 111 5.36 -4.01 -8.16
C ASN A 111 6.51 -3.50 -7.25
N LEU A 112 7.58 -2.97 -7.85
CA LEU A 112 8.73 -2.40 -7.15
C LEU A 112 8.34 -1.37 -6.08
N ARG A 113 7.25 -0.62 -6.28
CA ARG A 113 6.74 0.35 -5.30
C ARG A 113 6.44 -0.27 -3.93
N TYR A 114 6.01 -1.54 -3.90
CA TYR A 114 5.69 -2.25 -2.65
C TYR A 114 6.94 -2.76 -1.93
N LEU A 115 8.06 -2.88 -2.65
CA LEU A 115 9.35 -3.35 -2.15
C LEU A 115 10.24 -2.21 -1.61
N ALA A 116 9.96 -0.96 -1.97
CA ALA A 116 10.73 0.18 -1.47
C ALA A 116 10.72 0.29 0.07
N PRO A 117 9.58 0.18 0.80
CA PRO A 117 9.61 0.22 2.26
C PRO A 117 10.37 -0.94 2.94
N PRO A 118 10.20 -2.23 2.57
CA PRO A 118 10.99 -3.31 3.18
C PRO A 118 12.49 -3.20 2.83
N ALA A 119 12.85 -2.74 1.63
CA ALA A 119 14.25 -2.47 1.28
C ALA A 119 14.84 -1.36 2.17
N ALA A 120 14.09 -0.28 2.43
CA ALA A 120 14.52 0.78 3.34
C ALA A 120 14.75 0.25 4.76
N VAL A 121 13.87 -0.60 5.29
CA VAL A 121 14.05 -1.24 6.61
C VAL A 121 15.36 -2.03 6.67
N CYS A 122 15.62 -2.87 5.66
CA CYS A 122 16.86 -3.65 5.60
C CYS A 122 18.10 -2.75 5.49
N ALA A 123 18.08 -1.74 4.62
CA ALA A 123 19.19 -0.82 4.41
C ALA A 123 19.51 0.00 5.67
N ILE A 124 18.48 0.49 6.37
CA ILE A 124 18.63 1.22 7.64
C ILE A 124 19.23 0.31 8.71
N ALA A 125 18.72 -0.92 8.87
CA ALA A 125 19.24 -1.88 9.84
C ALA A 125 20.71 -2.22 9.56
N ALA A 126 21.05 -2.49 8.29
CA ALA A 126 22.43 -2.75 7.87
C ALA A 126 23.34 -1.52 8.12
N GLY A 127 22.89 -0.31 7.77
CA GLY A 127 23.64 0.92 8.00
C GLY A 127 23.92 1.19 9.48
N ILE A 128 22.96 0.90 10.37
CA ILE A 128 23.15 1.00 11.83
C ILE A 128 24.20 -0.01 12.31
N VAL A 129 24.11 -1.27 11.88
CA VAL A 129 25.06 -2.32 12.27
C VAL A 129 26.48 -1.99 11.80
N VAL A 130 26.64 -1.63 10.52
CA VAL A 130 27.94 -1.22 9.95
C VAL A 130 28.46 0.05 10.64
N GLY A 131 27.57 1.03 10.87
CA GLY A 131 27.84 2.28 11.57
C GLY A 131 28.48 2.07 12.94
N ALA A 132 27.88 1.18 13.73
CA ALA A 132 28.28 0.90 15.09
C ALA A 132 29.47 -0.06 15.19
N ALA A 133 29.56 -1.05 14.30
CA ALA A 133 30.53 -2.15 14.44
C ALA A 133 31.80 -1.98 13.59
N LEU A 134 31.75 -1.26 12.46
CA LEU A 134 32.83 -1.24 11.48
C LEU A 134 33.32 0.17 11.13
N THR A 135 32.41 1.08 10.81
CA THR A 135 32.78 2.43 10.34
C THR A 135 31.64 3.43 10.49
N PRO A 136 31.89 4.66 10.99
CA PRO A 136 30.85 5.69 11.13
C PRO A 136 30.12 6.02 9.82
N TRP A 137 30.73 5.76 8.66
CA TRP A 137 30.12 5.95 7.34
C TRP A 137 28.84 5.12 7.13
N GLY A 138 28.67 4.02 7.88
CA GLY A 138 27.43 3.24 7.85
C GLY A 138 26.19 4.06 8.25
N PHE A 139 26.36 5.09 9.10
CA PHE A 139 25.28 5.98 9.52
C PHE A 139 24.79 6.93 8.41
N LEU A 140 25.49 7.04 7.28
CA LEU A 140 25.01 7.81 6.12
C LEU A 140 23.69 7.27 5.58
N VAL A 141 23.44 5.95 5.67
CA VAL A 141 22.20 5.34 5.19
C VAL A 141 20.98 5.75 6.04
N PRO A 142 20.94 5.51 7.37
CA PRO A 142 19.84 6.01 8.19
C PRO A 142 19.76 7.54 8.21
N GLY A 143 20.89 8.25 8.21
CA GLY A 143 20.92 9.71 8.13
C GLY A 143 20.31 10.25 6.84
N GLY A 144 20.68 9.66 5.70
CA GLY A 144 20.12 10.01 4.38
C GLY A 144 18.64 9.71 4.27
N TYR A 145 18.17 8.58 4.82
CA TYR A 145 16.73 8.29 4.90
C TYR A 145 15.97 9.34 5.72
N LEU A 146 16.48 9.70 6.90
CA LEU A 146 15.86 10.73 7.74
C LEU A 146 15.82 12.08 7.02
N ALA A 147 16.92 12.47 6.37
CA ALA A 147 16.97 13.69 5.57
C ALA A 147 15.94 13.66 4.43
N ALA A 148 15.82 12.56 3.69
CA ALA A 148 14.84 12.40 2.63
C ALA A 148 13.40 12.52 3.13
N ILE A 149 13.08 11.93 4.30
CA ILE A 149 11.76 12.06 4.92
C ILE A 149 11.47 13.50 5.33
N VAL A 150 12.42 14.17 5.98
CA VAL A 150 12.26 15.56 6.44
C VAL A 150 12.09 16.51 5.25
N LEU A 151 12.98 16.44 4.26
CA LEU A 151 12.93 17.26 3.06
C LEU A 151 11.65 16.99 2.25
N GLY A 152 11.28 15.71 2.08
CA GLY A 152 10.03 15.31 1.42
C GLY A 152 8.76 15.73 2.16
N SER A 153 8.85 16.00 3.46
CA SER A 153 7.73 16.51 4.28
C SER A 153 7.47 18.00 4.07
N VAL A 154 8.46 18.77 3.59
CA VAL A 154 8.35 20.23 3.47
C VAL A 154 7.21 20.67 2.54
N PRO A 155 7.06 20.12 1.31
CA PRO A 155 5.93 20.48 0.43
C PRO A 155 4.58 20.07 1.03
N ALA A 156 4.51 18.90 1.67
CA ALA A 156 3.29 18.38 2.28
C ALA A 156 2.80 19.21 3.48
N GLY A 157 3.70 19.98 4.10
CA GLY A 157 3.41 20.84 5.23
C GLY A 157 2.97 22.27 4.88
N LYS A 158 2.96 22.66 3.59
CA LYS A 158 2.60 24.02 3.18
C LYS A 158 1.16 24.35 3.58
N GLY A 159 0.96 25.52 4.20
CA GLY A 159 -0.35 25.99 4.66
C GLY A 159 -0.86 25.33 5.95
N LEU A 160 -0.07 24.46 6.60
CA LEU A 160 -0.46 23.80 7.85
C LEU A 160 0.19 24.44 9.08
N PRO A 161 -0.46 24.38 10.26
CA PRO A 161 0.14 24.83 11.52
C PRO A 161 1.41 24.04 11.85
N LEU A 162 2.35 24.66 12.58
CA LEU A 162 3.65 24.06 12.91
C LEU A 162 3.53 22.65 13.51
N LYS A 163 2.59 22.45 14.45
CA LYS A 163 2.31 21.14 15.04
C LYS A 163 2.00 20.07 13.98
N ALA A 164 1.21 20.40 12.96
CA ALA A 164 0.90 19.48 11.89
C ALA A 164 2.12 19.23 10.98
N ARG A 165 2.93 20.26 10.71
CA ARG A 165 4.17 20.13 9.93
C ARG A 165 5.17 19.17 10.59
N LEU A 166 5.32 19.25 11.90
CA LEU A 166 6.20 18.35 12.68
C LEU A 166 5.67 16.92 12.74
N GLN A 167 4.36 16.72 12.59
CA GLN A 167 3.74 15.38 12.59
C GLN A 167 3.90 14.63 11.26
N ILE A 168 4.07 15.34 10.13
CA ILE A 168 4.22 14.73 8.80
C ILE A 168 5.42 13.78 8.71
N PRO A 169 6.66 14.17 9.06
CA PRO A 169 7.81 13.26 8.95
C PRO A 169 7.65 12.04 9.87
N VAL A 170 7.08 12.23 11.07
CA VAL A 170 6.76 11.13 11.99
C VAL A 170 5.75 10.17 11.38
N ALA A 171 4.69 10.67 10.74
CA ALA A 171 3.70 9.85 10.07
C ALA A 171 4.29 9.08 8.88
N LEU A 172 5.08 9.75 8.02
CA LEU A 172 5.75 9.12 6.87
C LEU A 172 6.71 8.02 7.30
N ALA A 173 7.60 8.31 8.26
CA ALA A 173 8.52 7.31 8.79
C ALA A 173 7.76 6.12 9.41
N THR A 174 6.70 6.39 10.16
CA THR A 174 5.84 5.35 10.75
C THR A 174 5.23 4.46 9.67
N MET A 175 4.70 5.06 8.61
CA MET A 175 4.08 4.36 7.49
C MET A 175 5.07 3.46 6.76
N HIS A 176 6.23 4.00 6.37
CA HIS A 176 7.27 3.25 5.66
C HIS A 176 7.83 2.11 6.50
N MET A 177 8.27 2.41 7.73
CA MET A 177 8.92 1.42 8.58
C MET A 177 7.93 0.34 9.02
N SER A 178 6.69 0.70 9.36
CA SER A 178 5.68 -0.28 9.76
C SER A 178 5.26 -1.16 8.58
N TRP A 179 5.07 -0.59 7.39
CA TRP A 179 4.81 -1.36 6.17
C TRP A 179 5.95 -2.33 5.87
N GLY A 180 7.19 -1.84 5.82
CA GLY A 180 8.36 -2.64 5.50
C GLY A 180 8.52 -3.80 6.48
N TRP A 181 8.44 -3.50 7.78
CA TRP A 181 8.48 -4.52 8.83
C TRP A 181 7.33 -5.52 8.71
N GLY A 182 6.11 -5.05 8.47
CA GLY A 182 4.94 -5.90 8.26
C GLY A 182 5.13 -6.85 7.07
N PHE A 183 5.64 -6.32 5.95
CA PHE A 183 5.94 -7.11 4.77
C PHE A 183 6.97 -8.20 5.09
N LEU A 184 8.14 -7.84 5.63
CA LEU A 184 9.22 -8.76 5.96
C LEU A 184 8.79 -9.85 6.95
N THR A 185 7.96 -9.50 7.93
CA THR A 185 7.51 -10.41 9.01
C THR A 185 6.17 -11.09 8.72
N SER A 186 5.69 -11.09 7.48
CA SER A 186 4.41 -11.70 7.13
C SER A 186 4.43 -13.23 7.31
N PRO A 187 3.64 -13.80 8.24
CA PRO A 187 3.68 -15.22 8.54
C PRO A 187 3.14 -16.07 7.39
N ARG A 188 3.79 -17.20 7.10
CA ARG A 188 3.35 -18.11 6.02
C ARG A 188 1.96 -18.71 6.27
N ALA A 189 1.60 -18.96 7.53
CA ALA A 189 0.29 -19.50 7.90
C ALA A 189 -0.87 -18.61 7.43
N LEU A 190 -0.67 -17.28 7.43
CA LEU A 190 -1.68 -16.33 6.94
C LEU A 190 -1.94 -16.50 5.44
N ALA A 191 -0.89 -16.78 4.67
CA ALA A 191 -1.02 -17.05 3.24
C ALA A 191 -1.63 -18.43 2.96
N LYS A 192 -1.33 -19.46 3.77
CA LYS A 192 -1.89 -20.81 3.58
C LYS A 192 -3.41 -20.81 3.54
N LYS A 193 -4.06 -20.12 4.49
CA LYS A 193 -5.53 -20.06 4.58
C LYS A 193 -6.15 -19.45 3.32
N VAL A 194 -5.56 -18.36 2.86
CA VAL A 194 -6.02 -17.61 1.68
C VAL A 194 -5.75 -18.39 0.39
N ILE A 195 -4.58 -19.00 0.24
CA ILE A 195 -4.23 -19.85 -0.91
C ILE A 195 -5.17 -21.05 -1.01
N ALA A 196 -5.55 -21.66 0.11
CA ALA A 196 -6.52 -22.76 0.12
C ALA A 196 -7.92 -22.33 -0.35
N SER A 197 -8.28 -21.06 -0.19
CA SER A 197 -9.56 -20.50 -0.67
C SER A 197 -9.46 -19.86 -2.06
N ARG A 198 -8.43 -20.21 -2.85
CA ARG A 198 -8.17 -19.56 -4.13
C ARG A 198 -9.35 -19.69 -5.09
N ARG A 199 -9.77 -18.54 -5.64
CA ARG A 199 -10.80 -18.47 -6.69
C ARG A 199 -10.13 -18.08 -8.00
N PRO A 200 -10.20 -18.87 -9.08
CA PRO A 200 -9.69 -18.46 -10.38
C PRO A 200 -10.55 -17.32 -10.95
N ALA A 201 -9.98 -16.56 -11.89
CA ALA A 201 -10.74 -15.60 -12.66
C ALA A 201 -11.70 -16.34 -13.60
N VAL A 202 -12.94 -15.87 -13.69
CA VAL A 202 -13.95 -16.43 -14.60
C VAL A 202 -14.04 -15.54 -15.83
N THR A 203 -13.52 -16.00 -16.96
CA THR A 203 -13.45 -15.26 -18.23
C THR A 203 -14.83 -14.99 -18.81
N MET A 204 -14.95 -13.92 -19.60
CA MET A 204 -16.11 -13.73 -20.46
C MET A 204 -16.00 -14.73 -21.63
N GLU A 205 -16.83 -15.77 -21.66
CA GLU A 205 -17.13 -16.40 -22.96
C GLU A 205 -17.74 -15.31 -23.85
N ALA A 206 -17.26 -15.23 -25.10
CA ALA A 206 -17.96 -14.45 -26.11
C ALA A 206 -19.42 -14.94 -26.15
N PRO A 207 -20.41 -14.06 -26.29
CA PRO A 207 -21.76 -14.53 -26.57
C PRO A 207 -21.69 -15.49 -27.77
N ALA A 208 -22.31 -16.66 -27.63
CA ALA A 208 -22.44 -17.61 -28.73
C ALA A 208 -22.96 -16.86 -29.97
N PRO A 209 -22.40 -17.14 -31.16
CA PRO A 209 -22.73 -16.41 -32.39
C PRO A 209 -24.22 -16.43 -32.72
#